data_AF-A0A3D8YX94-F1
#
_entry.id   AF-A0A3D8YX94-F1
#
_cell.length_a   1.000
_cell.length_b   1.000
_cell.length_c   1.000
_cell.angle_alpha   90.00
_cell.angle_beta   90.00
_cell.angle_gamma   90.00
#
_symmetry.space_group_name_H-M   'P 1'
#
loop_
_entity.id
_entity.type
_entity.pdbx_description
1 polymer ?
#
loop_
_entity_poly.entity_id
_entity_poly.type
_entity_poly.pdbx_seq_one_letter_code
_entity_poly.pdbx_strand_id
1 'polypeptide(L)'
;MQIIHWSYTRKYQVKSVFDSFPDTVVVFRQINGYYFINTMSGLDPQLLPSRKDYVQMEYLINKELGTLSAYKNRRALQKKESS
;
A
#
# COMPACT_ATOMS: atom_id res chain seq x y z
N MET A 1 -11.09 -5.60 2.50
CA MET A 1 -10.27 -4.45 2.92
C MET A 1 -10.51 -3.27 1.99
N GLN A 2 -10.79 -2.10 2.55
CA GLN A 2 -10.96 -0.83 1.85
C GLN A 2 -10.21 0.26 2.61
N ILE A 3 -9.85 1.36 1.93
CA ILE A 3 -9.25 2.53 2.57
C ILE A 3 -10.37 3.32 3.25
N ILE A 4 -10.31 3.46 4.57
CA ILE A 4 -11.22 4.34 5.31
C ILE A 4 -10.81 5.79 5.11
N HIS A 5 -9.52 6.05 5.30
CA HIS A 5 -8.97 7.39 5.25
C HIS A 5 -7.55 7.34 4.71
N TRP A 6 -7.18 8.35 3.93
CA TRP A 6 -5.81 8.54 3.51
C TRP A 6 -5.50 10.03 3.48
N SER A 7 -4.26 10.39 3.82
CA SER A 7 -3.81 11.76 3.83
C SER A 7 -2.34 11.85 3.42
N TYR A 8 -1.98 12.93 2.73
CA TYR A 8 -0.57 13.28 2.54
C TYR A 8 0.01 13.76 3.87
N THR A 9 1.19 13.27 4.24
CA THR A 9 1.86 13.68 5.49
C THR A 9 3.09 14.55 5.22
N ARG A 10 3.98 14.07 4.36
CA ARG A 10 5.24 14.70 3.98
C ARG A 10 5.44 14.54 2.47
N LYS A 11 6.46 15.22 1.93
CA LYS A 11 6.84 15.10 0.52
C LYS A 11 6.97 13.62 0.13
N TYR A 12 6.14 13.20 -0.82
CA TYR A 12 6.06 11.82 -1.34
C TYR A 12 5.66 10.74 -0.32
N GLN A 13 4.99 11.11 0.78
CA GLN A 13 4.49 10.17 1.79
C GLN A 13 3.00 10.34 2.02
N VAL A 14 2.30 9.22 2.03
CA VAL A 14 0.85 9.12 2.26
C VAL A 14 0.64 8.20 3.44
N LYS A 15 -0.13 8.62 4.44
CA LYS A 15 -0.64 7.70 5.46
C LYS A 15 -2.04 7.26 5.05
N SER A 16 -2.37 5.99 5.23
CA SER A 16 -3.74 5.50 5.10
C SER A 16 -4.10 4.56 6.23
N VAL A 17 -5.39 4.53 6.52
CA VAL A 17 -6.04 3.67 7.50
C VAL A 17 -7.00 2.78 6.74
N PHE A 18 -7.00 1.49 7.08
CA PHE A 18 -7.81 0.48 6.41
C PHE A 18 -8.89 -0.02 7.37
N ASP A 19 -10.03 -0.43 6.81
CA ASP A 19 -11.15 -0.96 7.58
C ASP A 19 -10.81 -2.25 8.33
N SER A 20 -9.93 -3.06 7.76
CA SER A 20 -9.44 -4.28 8.42
C SER A 20 -8.47 -3.99 9.57
N PHE A 21 -7.89 -2.79 9.64
CA PHE A 21 -6.93 -2.39 10.68
C PHE A 21 -7.14 -0.90 11.04
N PRO A 22 -8.24 -0.57 11.75
CA PRO A 22 -8.57 0.82 12.06
C PRO A 22 -7.55 1.48 13.00
N ASP A 23 -6.93 0.70 13.88
CA ASP A 23 -5.88 1.15 14.81
C ASP A 23 -4.49 1.22 14.16
N THR A 24 -4.34 0.68 12.94
CA THR A 24 -3.06 0.67 12.22
C THR A 24 -3.02 1.75 11.16
N VAL A 25 -2.01 2.61 11.28
CA VAL A 25 -1.70 3.63 10.29
C VAL A 25 -0.60 3.09 9.37
N VAL A 26 -0.93 2.91 8.11
CA VAL A 26 0.01 2.45 7.09
C VAL A 26 0.59 3.66 6.37
N VAL A 27 1.90 3.82 6.42
CA VAL A 27 2.62 4.88 5.72
C VAL A 27 3.19 4.34 4.43
N PHE A 28 2.77 4.94 3.33
CA PHE A 28 3.24 4.71 1.99
C PHE A 28 4.24 5.77 1.57
N ARG A 29 5.23 5.36 0.79
CA ARG A 29 6.16 6.26 0.11
C ARG A 29 6.02 6.10 -1.40
N GLN A 30 6.06 7.20 -2.13
CA GLN A 30 6.11 7.18 -3.58
C GLN A 30 7.53 6.86 -4.06
N ILE A 31 7.65 5.88 -4.95
CA ILE A 31 8.90 5.47 -5.61
C ILE A 31 8.61 5.34 -7.10
N ASN A 32 9.32 6.07 -7.96
CA ASN A 32 9.24 5.96 -9.42
C ASN A 32 7.81 5.89 -9.99
N GLY A 33 6.90 6.73 -9.46
CA GLY A 33 5.54 6.84 -9.96
C GLY A 33 4.54 5.81 -9.43
N TYR A 34 4.88 5.01 -8.41
CA TYR A 34 3.93 4.19 -7.66
C TYR A 34 4.16 4.34 -6.15
N TYR A 35 3.18 3.93 -5.34
CA TYR A 35 3.27 3.97 -3.89
C TYR A 35 3.53 2.58 -3.33
N PHE A 36 4.45 2.48 -2.39
CA PHE A 36 4.78 1.24 -1.67
C PHE A 36 4.63 1.45 -0.17
N ILE A 37 4.34 0.38 0.57
CA ILE A 37 4.24 0.41 2.03
C ILE A 37 5.64 0.61 2.61
N ASN A 38 5.89 1.78 3.17
CA ASN A 38 7.16 2.12 3.79
C ASN A 38 7.25 1.61 5.23
N THR A 39 6.25 1.93 6.05
CA THR A 39 6.19 1.55 7.46
C THR A 39 4.75 1.46 7.92
N MET A 40 4.45 0.57 8.85
CA MET A 40 3.16 0.52 9.53
C MET A 40 3.36 0.88 11.00
N SER A 41 2.45 1.65 11.56
CA SER A 41 2.45 2.07 12.96
C SER A 41 1.13 1.70 13.60
N GLY A 42 1.14 1.23 14.85
CA GLY A 42 -0.07 0.73 15.51
C GLY A 42 -0.45 -0.70 15.09
N LEU A 43 0.54 -1.53 14.78
CA LEU A 43 0.33 -2.96 14.56
C LEU A 43 0.14 -3.67 15.89
N ASP A 44 -1.03 -4.26 16.08
CA ASP A 44 -1.28 -5.17 17.18
C ASP A 44 -0.56 -6.50 16.90
N PRO A 45 0.22 -7.06 17.84
CA PRO A 45 0.93 -8.33 17.63
C PRO A 45 0.00 -9.52 17.34
N GLN A 46 -1.29 -9.39 17.65
CA GLN A 46 -2.32 -10.39 17.33
C GLN A 46 -2.89 -10.25 15.91
N LEU A 47 -2.74 -9.07 15.27
CA LEU A 47 -3.31 -8.71 13.98
C LEU A 47 -2.19 -8.35 13.00
N LEU A 48 -1.31 -9.30 12.74
CA LEU A 48 -0.26 -9.15 11.74
C LEU A 48 -0.85 -9.30 10.33
N PRO A 49 -0.76 -8.27 9.47
CA PRO A 49 -1.20 -8.37 8.09
C PRO A 49 -0.40 -9.44 7.36
N SER A 50 -1.10 -10.26 6.58
CA SER A 50 -0.47 -11.27 5.75
C SER A 50 0.10 -10.65 4.48
N ARG A 51 0.95 -11.37 3.75
CA ARG A 51 1.48 -10.93 2.46
C ARG A 51 0.37 -10.51 1.47
N LYS A 52 -0.78 -11.18 1.53
CA LYS A 52 -1.97 -10.82 0.72
C LYS A 52 -2.52 -9.44 1.09
N ASP A 53 -2.55 -9.12 2.39
CA ASP A 53 -3.02 -7.83 2.90
C ASP A 53 -2.11 -6.70 2.44
N TYR A 54 -0.78 -6.86 2.56
CA TYR A 54 0.18 -5.88 2.03
C TYR A 54 -0.04 -5.60 0.54
N VAL A 55 -0.18 -6.64 -0.29
CA VAL A 55 -0.42 -6.50 -1.73
C VAL A 55 -1.75 -5.77 -2.01
N GLN A 56 -2.78 -6.07 -1.21
CA GLN A 56 -4.09 -5.44 -1.37
C GLN A 56 -4.07 -3.97 -0.95
N MET A 57 -3.39 -3.63 0.14
CA MET A 57 -3.18 -2.27 0.62
C MET A 57 -2.44 -1.42 -0.41
N GLU A 58 -1.32 -1.91 -0.95
CA GLU A 58 -0.60 -1.25 -2.05
C GLU A 58 -1.50 -1.05 -3.27
N TYR A 59 -2.24 -2.08 -3.68
CA TYR A 59 -3.13 -2.00 -4.83
C TYR A 59 -4.21 -0.93 -4.65
N LEU A 60 -4.85 -0.88 -3.47
CA LEU A 60 -5.90 0.10 -3.17
C LEU A 60 -5.35 1.53 -3.23
N ILE A 61 -4.20 1.78 -2.60
CA ILE A 61 -3.61 3.12 -2.61
C ILE A 61 -3.17 3.53 -4.01
N ASN A 62 -2.56 2.63 -4.78
CA ASN A 62 -2.18 2.93 -6.16
C ASN A 62 -3.39 3.13 -7.06
N LYS A 63 -4.52 2.47 -6.78
CA LYS A 63 -5.78 2.67 -7.48
C LYS A 63 -6.36 4.06 -7.18
N GLU A 64 -6.43 4.45 -5.90
CA GLU A 64 -6.96 5.76 -5.49
C GLU A 64 -6.10 6.93 -5.98
N LEU A 65 -4.78 6.79 -5.95
CA LEU A 65 -3.85 7.83 -6.37
C LEU A 65 -3.60 7.84 -7.90
N GLY A 66 -4.24 6.95 -8.65
CA GLY A 66 -4.08 6.85 -10.10
C GLY A 66 -2.74 6.29 -10.58
N THR A 67 -1.90 5.77 -9.68
CA THR A 67 -0.58 5.19 -9.99
C THR A 67 -0.62 3.68 -10.27
N LEU A 68 -1.82 3.12 -10.42
CA LEU A 68 -2.02 1.68 -10.62
C LEU A 68 -1.30 1.15 -11.87
N SER A 69 -1.17 1.95 -12.92
CA SER A 69 -0.47 1.57 -14.15
C SER A 69 1.01 1.27 -13.91
N ALA A 70 1.70 2.11 -13.11
CA ALA A 70 3.10 1.90 -12.76
C ALA A 70 3.28 0.64 -11.88
N TYR A 71 2.38 0.43 -10.91
CA TYR A 71 2.38 -0.78 -10.08
C TYR A 71 2.13 -2.06 -10.91
N LYS A 72 1.18 -2.03 -11.83
CA LYS A 72 0.88 -3.15 -12.74
C LYS A 72 2.04 -3.46 -13.67
N ASN A 73 2.72 -2.45 -14.22
CA ASN A 73 3.91 -2.65 -15.06
C ASN A 73 5.00 -3.41 -14.29
N ARG A 74 5.29 -3.03 -13.03
CA ARG A 74 6.22 -3.77 -12.18
C ARG A 74 5.78 -5.22 -11.93
N ARG A 75 4.50 -5.46 -11.61
CA ARG A 75 4.01 -6.85 -11.39
C ARG A 75 4.03 -7.67 -12.67
N ALA A 76 3.73 -7.06 -13.82
CA ALA A 76 3.81 -7.73 -15.12
C ALA A 76 5.25 -8.13 -15.45
N LEU A 77 6.23 -7.28 -15.12
CA LEU A 77 7.65 -7.61 -15.23
C LEU A 77 8.05 -8.78 -14.33
N GLN A 78 7.66 -8.76 -13.04
CA GLN A 78 7.90 -9.89 -12.13
C GLN A 78 7.26 -11.20 -12.58
N LYS A 79 6.11 -11.14 -13.26
CA LYS A 79 5.43 -12.32 -13.81
C LYS A 79 6.13 -12.86 -15.07
N LYS A 80 6.90 -12.04 -15.78
CA LYS A 80 7.64 -12.41 -16.99
C LYS A 80 8.96 -13.13 -16.72
N GLU A 81 9.56 -12.97 -15.54
CA GLU A 81 10.83 -13.63 -15.18
C GLU A 81 10.65 -15.05 -14.60
N SER A 82 9.40 -15.55 -14.51
CA SER A 82 9.08 -16.91 -14.03
C SER A 82 8.54 -17.83 -15.14
N SER A 83 8.85 -17.55 -16.41
CA SER A 83 8.43 -18.35 -17.57
C SER A 83 9.61 -18.74 -18.43
#